data_AF-A0AAN7UAK2-F1
#
_entry.id   AF-A0AAN7UAK2-F1
#
_cell.length_a   1.000
_cell.length_b   1.000
_cell.length_c   1.000
_cell.angle_alpha   90.00
_cell.angle_beta   90.00
_cell.angle_gamma   90.00
#
_symmetry.space_group_name_H-M   'P 1'
#
loop_
_entity.id
_entity.type
_entity.pdbx_description
1 polymer ?
#
loop_
_entity_poly.entity_id
_entity_poly.type
_entity_poly.pdbx_seq_one_letter_code
_entity_poly.pdbx_strand_id
1 'polypeptide(L)'
;MSSSRSTVIQELVHLLTSQLDHSAQPDPSSSGPMTTSYKAVLTGIQRVVSELIPGTPLSATFHDGKVHDPLGGGAYAFQQDYVTPILRALLNDENPNLLEIINARSLPTRPIVIHASLQPYFSPHIETLVGFSFTFAFAQALRDRMLAIAATGESTAPPPVTVLITLIDTTPVKSQSFKCNGTKYQKSYKDVPEAVSQYMADWEEVFRFLSVWSGISFHKALQADLFSDANMPDLVNYLISQRAILGPQLLPKYGSLAIRSACPKPGCSLIEVRGQLNEYQTGVNDDLGAITFSCPHHGDYTINLSRREEVARLEADSPVRTLLRTMAHLLDTSVHNICITSPSKAGIYQETLLYRPLAA
;
A
#
# COMPACT_ATOMS: atom_id res chain seq x y z
N MET A 1 23.35 12.04 -15.55
CA MET A 1 23.03 12.41 -14.14
C MET A 1 24.20 13.21 -13.60
N SER A 2 24.00 14.28 -12.83
CA SER A 2 25.13 15.01 -12.22
C SER A 2 25.90 14.06 -11.30
N SER A 3 27.23 14.14 -11.28
CA SER A 3 28.10 13.24 -10.49
C SER A 3 27.78 13.27 -8.98
N SER A 4 27.21 14.38 -8.49
CA SER A 4 26.76 14.55 -7.11
C SER A 4 25.67 13.56 -6.68
N ARG A 5 24.63 13.37 -7.52
CA ARG A 5 23.48 12.50 -7.18
C ARG A 5 23.85 11.04 -7.06
N SER A 6 24.64 10.55 -8.00
CA SER A 6 25.12 9.16 -7.99
C SER A 6 25.96 8.89 -6.75
N THR A 7 26.78 9.86 -6.34
CA THR A 7 27.66 9.76 -5.17
C THR A 7 26.85 9.67 -3.89
N VAL A 8 25.85 10.54 -3.70
CA VAL A 8 25.04 10.56 -2.46
C VAL A 8 24.15 9.33 -2.32
N ILE A 9 23.63 8.79 -3.44
CA ILE A 9 22.89 7.52 -3.44
C ILE A 9 23.82 6.35 -3.10
N GLN A 10 25.03 6.30 -3.68
CA GLN A 10 26.02 5.26 -3.36
C GLN A 10 26.46 5.30 -1.90
N GLU A 11 26.61 6.50 -1.31
CA GLU A 11 26.90 6.65 0.12
C GLU A 11 25.79 6.08 1.01
N LEU A 12 24.51 6.35 0.69
CA LEU A 12 23.39 5.78 1.44
C LEU A 12 23.30 4.26 1.29
N VAL A 13 23.49 3.74 0.07
CA VAL A 13 23.51 2.29 -0.18
C VAL A 13 24.63 1.63 0.61
N HIS A 14 25.86 2.18 0.59
CA HIS A 14 26.97 1.65 1.37
C HIS A 14 26.66 1.67 2.88
N LEU A 15 26.04 2.74 3.37
CA LEU A 15 25.64 2.85 4.77
C LEU A 15 24.64 1.75 5.15
N LEU A 16 23.61 1.53 4.34
CA LEU A 16 22.59 0.50 4.56
C LEU A 16 23.18 -0.93 4.48
N THR A 17 24.03 -1.19 3.49
CA THR A 17 24.69 -2.49 3.33
C THR A 17 25.63 -2.81 4.50
N SER A 18 26.39 -1.82 4.99
CA SER A 18 27.28 -2.01 6.15
C SER A 18 26.53 -2.38 7.44
N GLN A 19 25.28 -1.93 7.59
CA GLN A 19 24.44 -2.31 8.74
C GLN A 19 23.87 -3.73 8.60
N LEU A 20 23.66 -4.19 7.37
CA LEU A 20 23.21 -5.56 7.09
C LEU A 20 24.33 -6.57 7.37
N ASP A 21 25.58 -6.26 7.03
CA ASP A 21 26.74 -7.14 7.26
C ASP A 21 27.09 -7.30 8.75
N HIS A 22 26.84 -6.27 9.57
CA HIS A 22 27.06 -6.34 11.03
C HIS A 22 25.96 -7.08 11.80
N SER A 23 24.88 -7.52 11.15
CA SER A 23 23.83 -8.33 11.77
C SER A 23 24.16 -9.83 11.87
N ALA A 24 25.32 -10.26 11.33
CA ALA A 24 25.66 -11.68 11.21
C ALA A 24 26.25 -12.34 12.48
N GLN A 25 26.72 -11.61 13.50
CA GLN A 25 26.95 -12.17 14.85
C GLN A 25 26.96 -11.05 15.91
N PRO A 26 26.11 -11.10 16.95
CA PRO A 26 26.22 -10.19 18.08
C PRO A 26 27.35 -10.64 19.01
N ASP A 27 28.39 -9.82 19.12
CA ASP A 27 29.38 -9.91 20.20
C ASP A 27 28.71 -9.40 21.50
N PRO A 28 28.48 -10.26 22.52
CA PRO A 28 27.69 -9.93 23.70
C PRO A 28 28.35 -8.92 24.66
N SER A 29 29.50 -8.36 24.27
CA SER A 29 30.29 -7.45 25.10
C SER A 29 30.22 -5.97 24.70
N SER A 30 29.52 -5.60 23.61
CA SER A 30 29.45 -4.20 23.15
C SER A 30 28.16 -3.48 23.58
N SER A 31 28.16 -2.96 24.81
CA SER A 31 27.08 -2.08 25.33
C SER A 31 27.26 -0.62 24.86
N GLY A 32 27.41 -0.40 23.55
CA GLY A 32 27.47 0.92 22.93
C GLY A 32 26.10 1.32 22.36
N PRO A 33 25.71 2.61 22.38
CA PRO A 33 24.37 3.01 22.01
C PRO A 33 24.13 2.88 20.49
N MET A 34 23.15 2.05 20.11
CA MET A 34 22.61 1.89 18.74
C MET A 34 22.12 3.21 18.11
N THR A 35 21.99 4.29 18.88
CA THR A 35 21.50 5.60 18.46
C THR A 35 22.37 6.28 17.38
N THR A 36 23.64 5.89 17.26
CA THR A 36 24.58 6.47 16.29
C THR A 36 24.29 5.99 14.85
N SER A 37 23.79 4.76 14.69
CA SER A 37 23.51 4.15 13.38
C SER A 37 22.26 4.73 12.73
N TYR A 38 21.16 4.85 13.49
CA TYR A 38 19.91 5.39 12.98
C TYR A 38 20.04 6.86 12.53
N LYS A 39 20.79 7.67 13.29
CA LYS A 39 21.03 9.08 12.95
C LYS A 39 21.85 9.23 11.66
N ALA A 40 22.78 8.31 11.39
CA ALA A 40 23.53 8.27 10.15
C ALA A 40 22.65 7.90 8.95
N VAL A 41 21.76 6.91 9.12
CA VAL A 41 20.79 6.51 8.07
C VAL A 41 19.84 7.66 7.75
N LEU A 42 19.29 8.31 8.77
CA LEU A 42 18.40 9.45 8.59
C LEU A 42 19.10 10.62 7.88
N THR A 43 20.36 10.89 8.23
CA THR A 43 21.17 11.93 7.59
C THR A 43 21.47 11.57 6.13
N GLY A 44 21.74 10.29 5.83
CA GLY A 44 21.93 9.80 4.46
C GLY A 44 20.68 9.96 3.61
N ILE A 45 19.50 9.62 4.15
CA ILE A 45 18.21 9.83 3.51
C ILE A 45 17.99 11.32 3.23
N GLN A 46 18.20 12.19 4.22
CA GLN A 46 18.06 13.64 4.05
C GLN A 46 18.98 14.22 2.98
N ARG A 47 20.22 13.73 2.88
CA ARG A 47 21.15 14.14 1.82
C ARG A 47 20.66 13.68 0.44
N VAL A 48 20.22 12.43 0.30
CA VAL A 48 19.63 11.92 -0.94
C VAL A 48 18.43 12.78 -1.34
N VAL A 49 17.51 13.05 -0.41
CA VAL A 49 16.35 13.92 -0.63
C VAL A 49 16.77 15.31 -1.10
N SER A 50 17.78 15.93 -0.47
CA SER A 50 18.27 17.26 -0.85
C SER A 50 18.87 17.32 -2.27
N GLU A 51 19.50 16.24 -2.72
CA GLU A 51 20.05 16.12 -4.08
C GLU A 51 18.98 15.74 -5.12
N LEU A 52 17.89 15.10 -4.69
CA LEU A 52 16.72 14.78 -5.50
C LEU A 52 15.87 16.01 -5.80
N ILE A 53 15.92 17.07 -4.97
CA ILE A 53 15.34 18.39 -5.28
C ILE A 53 16.10 18.97 -6.47
N PRO A 54 15.55 19.00 -7.69
CA PRO A 54 16.25 19.61 -8.81
C PRO A 54 16.04 21.13 -8.76
N GLY A 55 17.10 21.90 -9.03
CA GLY A 55 17.00 23.32 -9.41
C GLY A 55 16.31 23.52 -10.77
N THR A 56 15.90 22.44 -11.43
CA THR A 56 14.94 22.42 -12.53
C THR A 56 13.58 21.95 -12.01
N PRO A 57 12.48 22.54 -12.48
CA PRO A 57 11.16 22.06 -12.08
C PRO A 57 11.09 20.56 -12.33
N LEU A 58 10.67 19.81 -11.32
CA LEU A 58 10.21 18.45 -11.52
C LEU A 58 9.28 18.51 -12.74
N SER A 59 9.47 17.65 -13.73
CA SER A 59 8.44 17.41 -14.75
C SER A 59 7.26 16.66 -14.11
N ALA A 60 6.78 17.13 -12.96
CA ALA A 60 5.38 17.06 -12.63
C ALA A 60 4.75 18.19 -13.46
N THR A 61 4.03 17.84 -14.52
CA THR A 61 3.09 18.78 -15.12
C THR A 61 2.29 19.40 -13.98
N PHE A 62 2.27 20.74 -13.89
CA PHE A 62 1.33 21.41 -13.00
C PHE A 62 -0.06 20.90 -13.38
N HIS A 63 -0.62 20.06 -12.52
CA HIS A 63 -1.95 19.54 -12.70
C HIS A 63 -2.89 20.74 -12.71
N ASP A 64 -3.48 21.07 -13.85
CA ASP A 64 -4.34 22.25 -14.06
C ASP A 64 -5.73 22.09 -13.42
N GLY A 65 -5.87 21.06 -12.58
CA GLY A 65 -7.11 20.70 -11.91
C GLY A 65 -8.10 19.97 -12.82
N LYS A 66 -7.74 19.65 -14.07
CA LYS A 66 -8.62 19.01 -15.04
C LYS A 66 -8.08 17.64 -15.45
N VAL A 67 -8.98 16.65 -15.53
CA VAL A 67 -8.67 15.32 -16.04
C VAL A 67 -8.75 15.39 -17.56
N HIS A 68 -7.60 15.43 -18.24
CA HIS A 68 -7.55 15.54 -19.70
C HIS A 68 -7.66 14.19 -20.41
N ASP A 69 -7.17 13.12 -19.79
CA ASP A 69 -7.26 11.76 -20.32
C ASP A 69 -7.36 10.73 -19.18
N PRO A 70 -8.39 9.85 -19.16
CA PRO A 70 -8.60 8.88 -18.09
C PRO A 70 -7.68 7.65 -18.16
N LEU A 71 -6.85 7.52 -19.20
CA LEU A 71 -5.80 6.51 -19.27
C LEU A 71 -4.61 7.04 -18.47
N GLY A 72 -4.40 6.52 -17.26
CA GLY A 72 -3.38 7.02 -16.31
C GLY A 72 -1.96 7.10 -16.90
N GLY A 73 -1.09 7.89 -16.26
CA GLY A 73 0.26 8.27 -16.76
C GLY A 73 1.14 7.13 -17.28
N GLY A 74 0.92 5.89 -16.82
CA GLY A 74 1.59 4.69 -17.35
C GLY A 74 1.39 4.46 -18.85
N ALA A 75 0.25 4.89 -19.44
CA ALA A 75 0.00 4.73 -20.86
C ALA A 75 0.90 5.60 -21.75
N TYR A 76 1.36 6.73 -21.23
CA TYR A 76 2.33 7.58 -21.92
C TYR A 76 3.77 7.06 -21.75
N ALA A 77 4.09 6.47 -20.60
CA ALA A 77 5.44 5.98 -20.31
C ALA A 77 5.76 4.63 -21.00
N PHE A 78 4.77 3.76 -21.17
CA PHE A 78 4.95 2.37 -21.60
C PHE A 78 4.29 2.08 -22.96
N GLN A 79 4.11 3.10 -23.79
CA GLN A 79 3.36 3.16 -25.06
C GLN A 79 3.32 1.87 -25.92
N GLN A 80 4.35 1.02 -25.87
CA GLN A 80 4.47 -0.22 -26.64
C GLN A 80 4.57 -1.50 -25.80
N ASP A 81 4.98 -1.42 -24.52
CA ASP A 81 5.19 -2.61 -23.67
C ASP A 81 5.16 -2.26 -22.17
N TYR A 82 4.18 -2.82 -21.45
CA TYR A 82 4.08 -2.71 -19.98
C TYR A 82 4.78 -3.86 -19.25
N VAL A 83 4.94 -5.01 -19.89
CA VAL A 83 5.38 -6.24 -19.22
C VAL A 83 6.90 -6.24 -19.04
N THR A 84 7.64 -5.90 -20.09
CA THR A 84 9.11 -5.93 -20.05
C THR A 84 9.69 -4.97 -18.99
N PRO A 85 9.25 -3.70 -18.89
CA PRO A 85 9.76 -2.79 -17.86
C PRO A 85 9.45 -3.26 -16.45
N ILE A 86 8.26 -3.86 -16.24
CA ILE A 86 7.87 -4.41 -14.94
C ILE A 86 8.74 -5.60 -14.57
N LEU A 87 8.95 -6.57 -15.49
CA LEU A 87 9.85 -7.70 -15.23
C LEU A 87 11.27 -7.24 -14.85
N ARG A 88 11.79 -6.21 -15.51
CA ARG A 88 13.09 -5.61 -15.13
C ARG A 88 13.05 -5.00 -13.73
N ALA A 89 11.97 -4.32 -13.37
CA ALA A 89 11.82 -3.76 -12.03
C ALA A 89 11.78 -4.86 -10.96
N LEU A 90 11.07 -5.97 -11.19
CA LEU A 90 11.02 -7.10 -10.26
C LEU A 90 12.39 -7.78 -10.08
N LEU A 91 13.17 -7.90 -11.17
CA LEU A 91 14.53 -8.41 -11.13
C LEU A 91 15.48 -7.48 -10.34
N ASN A 92 15.36 -6.17 -10.55
CA ASN A 92 16.11 -5.17 -9.80
C ASN A 92 15.78 -5.21 -8.31
N ASP A 93 14.51 -5.46 -7.95
CA ASP A 93 14.06 -5.55 -6.56
C ASP A 93 14.70 -6.75 -5.83
N GLU A 94 14.91 -7.87 -6.51
CA GLU A 94 15.64 -9.02 -5.94
C GLU A 94 17.15 -8.79 -5.90
N ASN A 95 17.71 -8.03 -6.83
CA ASN A 95 19.15 -7.85 -7.00
C ASN A 95 19.52 -6.41 -7.39
N PRO A 96 19.52 -5.46 -6.44
CA PRO A 96 19.72 -4.03 -6.73
C PRO A 96 21.11 -3.70 -7.30
N ASN A 97 22.10 -4.57 -7.10
CA ASN A 97 23.48 -4.39 -7.57
C ASN A 97 23.72 -4.97 -8.99
N LEU A 98 22.72 -5.59 -9.63
CA LEU A 98 22.87 -6.26 -10.94
C LEU A 98 22.47 -5.39 -12.14
N LEU A 99 22.33 -4.07 -12.01
CA LEU A 99 21.97 -3.19 -13.14
C LEU A 99 22.89 -3.34 -14.37
N GLU A 100 24.11 -3.86 -14.20
CA GLU A 100 25.07 -4.14 -15.28
C GLU A 100 25.00 -5.58 -15.84
N ILE A 101 24.33 -6.53 -15.17
CA ILE A 101 24.37 -7.97 -15.49
C ILE A 101 22.96 -8.61 -15.56
N ILE A 102 21.88 -7.84 -15.67
CA ILE A 102 20.59 -8.42 -16.06
C ILE A 102 20.70 -8.83 -17.53
N ASN A 103 21.17 -10.05 -17.76
CA ASN A 103 20.98 -10.73 -19.03
C ASN A 103 19.49 -10.74 -19.32
N ALA A 104 19.11 -10.46 -20.57
CA ALA A 104 17.73 -10.38 -21.07
C ALA A 104 16.90 -11.68 -20.90
N ARG A 105 17.45 -12.67 -20.19
CA ARG A 105 16.89 -14.01 -19.96
C ARG A 105 16.68 -14.37 -18.48
N SER A 106 16.97 -13.44 -17.57
CA SER A 106 16.76 -13.68 -16.13
C SER A 106 15.27 -13.58 -15.79
N LEU A 107 14.82 -14.35 -14.81
CA LEU A 107 13.45 -14.34 -14.31
C LEU A 107 13.43 -14.01 -12.81
N PRO A 108 12.40 -13.28 -12.32
CA PRO A 108 12.17 -13.16 -10.89
C PRO A 108 12.04 -14.54 -10.25
N THR A 109 12.45 -14.67 -9.00
CA THR A 109 12.41 -15.94 -8.27
C THR A 109 11.24 -16.01 -7.30
N ARG A 110 10.74 -14.87 -6.81
CA ARG A 110 9.61 -14.81 -5.88
C ARG A 110 8.25 -14.88 -6.60
N PRO A 111 7.22 -15.48 -5.97
CA PRO A 111 5.83 -15.40 -6.42
C PRO A 111 5.40 -13.95 -6.70
N ILE A 112 4.56 -13.74 -7.70
CA ILE A 112 4.06 -12.40 -8.06
C ILE A 112 2.57 -12.32 -7.74
N VAL A 113 2.21 -11.38 -6.87
CA VAL A 113 0.82 -11.11 -6.46
C VAL A 113 0.38 -9.77 -7.03
N ILE A 114 -0.67 -9.79 -7.86
CA ILE A 114 -1.26 -8.60 -8.45
C ILE A 114 -2.52 -8.23 -7.68
N HIS A 115 -2.47 -7.09 -7.00
CA HIS A 115 -3.51 -6.58 -6.13
C HIS A 115 -4.50 -5.73 -6.91
N ALA A 116 -5.78 -6.08 -6.81
CA ALA A 116 -6.91 -5.26 -7.22
C ALA A 116 -7.88 -5.10 -6.04
N SER A 117 -8.68 -4.05 -6.03
CA SER A 117 -9.61 -3.79 -4.91
C SER A 117 -11.04 -3.55 -5.39
N LEU A 118 -11.99 -4.24 -4.76
CA LEU A 118 -13.42 -4.14 -5.03
C LEU A 118 -14.13 -3.45 -3.88
N GLN A 119 -15.08 -2.56 -4.21
CA GLN A 119 -16.08 -2.08 -3.29
C GLN A 119 -17.38 -2.86 -3.53
N PRO A 120 -17.80 -3.77 -2.63
CA PRO A 120 -18.79 -4.81 -2.96
C PRO A 120 -20.26 -4.34 -2.97
N TYR A 121 -20.52 -3.03 -2.94
CA TYR A 121 -21.86 -2.47 -2.75
C TYR A 121 -22.56 -1.99 -4.02
N PHE A 122 -21.99 -2.29 -5.18
CA PHE A 122 -22.59 -2.00 -6.47
C PHE A 122 -22.46 -3.21 -7.39
N SER A 123 -23.40 -3.34 -8.32
CA SER A 123 -23.31 -4.32 -9.39
C SER A 123 -22.06 -4.09 -10.25
N PRO A 124 -21.49 -5.15 -10.84
CA PRO A 124 -20.45 -5.00 -11.85
C PRO A 124 -20.85 -3.99 -12.92
N HIS A 125 -20.02 -2.96 -13.09
CA HIS A 125 -20.25 -1.90 -14.07
C HIS A 125 -18.98 -1.64 -14.86
N ILE A 126 -19.12 -0.99 -16.01
CA ILE A 126 -18.09 -0.92 -17.05
C ILE A 126 -16.72 -0.48 -16.53
N GLU A 127 -16.66 0.54 -15.67
CA GLU A 127 -15.39 1.03 -15.12
C GLU A 127 -14.64 -0.08 -14.35
N THR A 128 -15.34 -0.72 -13.41
CA THR A 128 -14.75 -1.80 -12.61
C THR A 128 -14.47 -3.06 -13.43
N LEU A 129 -15.33 -3.40 -14.41
CA LEU A 129 -15.12 -4.53 -15.31
C LEU A 129 -13.88 -4.34 -16.18
N VAL A 130 -13.62 -3.13 -16.67
CA VAL A 130 -12.40 -2.80 -17.43
C VAL A 130 -11.18 -2.95 -16.53
N GLY A 131 -11.22 -2.46 -15.28
CA GLY A 131 -10.12 -2.58 -14.33
C GLY A 131 -9.75 -4.03 -14.00
N PHE A 132 -10.75 -4.88 -13.74
CA PHE A 132 -10.51 -6.31 -13.49
C PHE A 132 -10.09 -7.04 -14.76
N SER A 133 -10.70 -6.78 -15.91
CA SER A 133 -10.27 -7.36 -17.19
C SER A 133 -8.79 -7.04 -17.47
N PHE A 134 -8.38 -5.78 -17.28
CA PHE A 134 -6.98 -5.38 -17.41
C PHE A 134 -6.07 -6.11 -16.42
N THR A 135 -6.48 -6.23 -15.16
CA THR A 135 -5.70 -6.92 -14.12
C THR A 135 -5.38 -8.36 -14.52
N PHE A 136 -6.38 -9.12 -14.96
CA PHE A 136 -6.20 -10.51 -15.38
C PHE A 136 -5.44 -10.62 -16.70
N ALA A 137 -5.69 -9.74 -17.67
CA ALA A 137 -4.95 -9.69 -18.93
C ALA A 137 -3.47 -9.38 -18.71
N PHE A 138 -3.16 -8.44 -17.81
CA PHE A 138 -1.79 -8.08 -17.44
C PHE A 138 -1.08 -9.23 -16.72
N ALA A 139 -1.75 -9.89 -15.77
CA ALA A 139 -1.23 -11.08 -15.09
C ALA A 139 -0.90 -12.21 -16.08
N GLN A 140 -1.80 -12.46 -17.03
CA GLN A 140 -1.59 -13.42 -18.12
C GLN A 140 -0.38 -13.03 -18.97
N ALA A 141 -0.30 -11.78 -19.43
CA ALA A 141 0.80 -11.32 -20.26
C ALA A 141 2.16 -11.43 -19.54
N LEU A 142 2.18 -11.19 -18.22
CA LEU A 142 3.37 -11.38 -17.39
C LEU A 142 3.79 -12.84 -17.33
N ARG A 143 2.87 -13.75 -16.99
CA ARG A 143 3.11 -15.21 -16.97
C ARG A 143 3.62 -15.71 -18.32
N ASP A 144 2.92 -15.36 -19.40
CA ASP A 144 3.22 -15.86 -20.74
C ASP A 144 4.58 -15.36 -21.23
N ARG A 145 4.96 -14.11 -20.90
CA ARG A 145 6.30 -13.58 -21.21
C ARG A 145 7.39 -14.30 -20.42
N MET A 146 7.17 -14.58 -19.14
CA MET A 146 8.13 -15.34 -18.33
C MET A 146 8.28 -16.79 -18.83
N LEU A 147 7.19 -17.44 -19.23
CA LEU A 147 7.23 -18.77 -19.85
C LEU A 147 8.02 -18.77 -21.17
N ALA A 148 7.83 -17.74 -22.01
CA ALA A 148 8.57 -17.59 -23.26
C ALA A 148 10.08 -17.39 -23.02
N ILE A 149 10.45 -16.61 -22.01
CA ILE A 149 11.86 -16.44 -21.60
C ILE A 149 12.42 -17.78 -21.10
N ALA A 150 11.70 -18.47 -20.22
CA ALA A 150 12.11 -19.77 -19.67
C ALA A 150 12.34 -20.83 -20.75
N ALA A 151 11.52 -20.85 -21.80
CA ALA A 151 11.66 -21.77 -22.93
C ALA A 151 12.96 -21.56 -23.74
N THR A 152 13.58 -20.38 -23.65
CA THR A 152 14.83 -20.03 -24.35
C THR A 152 16.07 -20.04 -23.46
N GLY A 153 15.90 -20.29 -22.15
CA GLY A 153 16.96 -20.26 -21.14
C GLY A 153 17.24 -21.63 -20.53
N GLU A 154 18.34 -21.72 -19.78
CA GLU A 154 18.71 -22.91 -19.01
C GLU A 154 17.89 -22.98 -17.71
N SER A 155 16.66 -23.46 -17.85
CA SER A 155 15.90 -24.20 -16.83
C SER A 155 15.76 -23.60 -15.42
N THR A 156 14.89 -22.59 -15.29
CA THR A 156 14.10 -22.39 -14.06
C THR A 156 12.64 -22.14 -14.44
N ALA A 157 11.72 -22.90 -13.84
CA ALA A 157 10.29 -22.63 -14.01
C ALA A 157 9.98 -21.21 -13.50
N PRO A 158 9.17 -20.41 -14.22
CA PRO A 158 8.83 -19.08 -13.76
C PRO A 158 8.00 -19.16 -12.47
N PRO A 159 8.10 -18.14 -11.59
CA PRO A 159 7.29 -18.09 -10.38
C PRO A 159 5.81 -17.95 -10.72
N PRO A 160 4.92 -18.38 -9.82
CA PRO A 160 3.49 -18.24 -10.05
C PRO A 160 3.07 -16.77 -10.05
N VAL A 161 2.09 -16.44 -10.89
CA VAL A 161 1.42 -15.13 -10.94
C VAL A 161 -0.02 -15.32 -10.49
N THR A 162 -0.45 -14.59 -9.46
CA THR A 162 -1.81 -14.66 -8.92
C THR A 162 -2.43 -13.28 -8.78
N VAL A 163 -3.77 -13.22 -8.76
CA VAL A 163 -4.52 -11.99 -8.50
C VAL A 163 -5.09 -12.03 -7.09
N LEU A 164 -4.83 -11.01 -6.28
CA LEU A 164 -5.49 -10.82 -4.98
C LEU A 164 -6.55 -9.72 -5.09
N ILE A 165 -7.80 -10.08 -4.79
CA ILE A 165 -8.94 -9.17 -4.81
C ILE A 165 -9.28 -8.77 -3.37
N THR A 166 -8.92 -7.55 -2.98
CA THR A 166 -9.28 -7.01 -1.66
C THR A 166 -10.69 -6.42 -1.70
N LEU A 167 -11.60 -6.97 -0.91
CA LEU A 167 -12.93 -6.43 -0.67
C LEU A 167 -12.84 -5.29 0.36
N ILE A 168 -13.28 -4.10 -0.03
CA ILE A 168 -13.33 -2.90 0.81
C ILE A 168 -14.72 -2.81 1.45
N ASP A 169 -15.00 -3.75 2.34
CA ASP A 169 -16.21 -3.87 3.16
C ASP A 169 -16.32 -2.79 4.26
N THR A 170 -15.26 -2.02 4.49
CA THR A 170 -15.23 -0.90 5.44
C THR A 170 -15.79 0.41 4.87
N THR A 171 -16.36 0.36 3.66
CA THR A 171 -16.99 1.53 3.04
C THR A 171 -18.27 1.91 3.81
N PRO A 172 -18.59 3.21 3.95
CA PRO A 172 -19.87 3.67 4.47
C PRO A 172 -21.11 3.03 3.85
N VAL A 173 -22.04 2.55 4.67
CA VAL A 173 -23.42 2.30 4.21
C VAL A 173 -24.17 3.64 4.23
N LYS A 174 -24.52 4.18 3.05
CA LYS A 174 -25.08 5.54 2.92
C LYS A 174 -26.34 5.76 3.79
N SER A 175 -27.23 4.77 3.84
CA SER A 175 -28.47 4.80 4.62
C SER A 175 -28.27 4.70 6.14
N GLN A 176 -27.07 4.31 6.60
CA GLN A 176 -26.72 4.14 8.00
C GLN A 176 -25.74 5.23 8.46
N SER A 177 -25.87 6.44 7.91
CA SER A 177 -25.04 7.59 8.28
C SER A 177 -25.87 8.70 8.87
N PHE A 178 -25.37 9.34 9.93
CA PHE A 178 -26.02 10.48 10.57
C PHE A 178 -24.97 11.47 11.09
N LYS A 179 -25.44 12.66 11.51
CA LYS A 179 -24.60 13.68 12.13
C LYS A 179 -24.96 13.86 13.59
N CYS A 180 -23.96 13.90 14.46
CA CYS A 180 -24.08 14.26 15.86
C CYS A 180 -23.07 15.36 16.16
N ASN A 181 -23.52 16.52 16.67
CA ASN A 181 -22.67 17.67 16.98
C ASN A 181 -21.75 18.09 15.81
N GLY A 182 -22.28 18.13 14.59
CA GLY A 182 -21.53 18.47 13.38
C GLY A 182 -20.60 17.36 12.86
N THR A 183 -20.36 16.31 13.65
CA THR A 183 -19.52 15.17 13.31
C THR A 183 -20.33 14.08 12.61
N LYS A 184 -19.79 13.51 11.53
CA LYS A 184 -20.46 12.45 10.76
C LYS A 184 -20.08 11.08 11.34
N TYR A 185 -21.11 10.28 11.62
CA TYR A 185 -20.97 8.88 12.02
C TYR A 185 -21.65 7.96 11.01
N GLN A 186 -21.16 6.74 10.90
CA GLN A 186 -21.76 5.73 10.02
C GLN A 186 -21.49 4.30 10.49
N LYS A 187 -22.26 3.34 9.96
CA LYS A 187 -21.88 1.91 9.93
C LYS A 187 -21.17 1.58 8.61
N SER A 188 -20.30 0.59 8.66
CA SER A 188 -19.64 0.05 7.46
C SER A 188 -20.39 -1.17 6.91
N TYR A 189 -20.10 -1.55 5.66
CA TYR A 189 -20.73 -2.72 5.04
C TYR A 189 -20.40 -4.03 5.78
N LYS A 190 -19.23 -4.13 6.42
CA LYS A 190 -18.86 -5.29 7.26
C LYS A 190 -19.85 -5.54 8.40
N ASP A 191 -20.49 -4.47 8.90
CA ASP A 191 -21.43 -4.48 10.02
C ASP A 191 -22.89 -4.60 9.55
N VAL A 192 -23.11 -4.73 8.22
CA VAL A 192 -24.42 -4.88 7.58
C VAL A 192 -24.32 -5.97 6.49
N PRO A 193 -24.24 -7.26 6.90
CA PRO A 193 -23.95 -8.37 5.99
C PRO A 193 -24.90 -8.46 4.79
N GLU A 194 -26.18 -8.14 4.98
CA GLU A 194 -27.18 -8.15 3.93
C GLU A 194 -26.80 -7.19 2.79
N ALA A 195 -26.23 -6.04 3.14
CA ALA A 195 -25.84 -5.00 2.19
C ALA A 195 -24.59 -5.37 1.36
N VAL A 196 -23.73 -6.27 1.87
CA VAL A 196 -22.60 -6.84 1.11
C VAL A 196 -23.10 -7.92 0.17
N SER A 197 -23.99 -8.80 0.66
CA SER A 197 -24.43 -9.99 -0.08
C SER A 197 -25.15 -9.68 -1.40
N GLN A 198 -25.76 -8.50 -1.54
CA GLN A 198 -26.61 -8.13 -2.65
C GLN A 198 -25.98 -8.31 -4.05
N TYR A 199 -24.68 -8.03 -4.20
CA TYR A 199 -24.00 -8.05 -5.50
C TYR A 199 -22.82 -9.02 -5.55
N MET A 200 -22.52 -9.71 -4.45
CA MET A 200 -21.32 -10.55 -4.38
C MET A 200 -21.39 -11.77 -5.29
N ALA A 201 -22.57 -12.34 -5.53
CA ALA A 201 -22.74 -13.45 -6.47
C ALA A 201 -22.34 -13.05 -7.90
N ASP A 202 -22.77 -11.87 -8.36
CA ASP A 202 -22.42 -11.32 -9.68
C ASP A 202 -20.91 -11.11 -9.78
N TRP A 203 -20.28 -10.59 -8.72
CA TRP A 203 -18.83 -10.40 -8.68
C TRP A 203 -18.06 -11.72 -8.70
N GLU A 204 -18.52 -12.74 -7.99
CA GLU A 204 -17.91 -14.07 -8.01
C GLU A 204 -18.00 -14.72 -9.39
N GLU A 205 -19.11 -14.53 -10.10
CA GLU A 205 -19.23 -14.97 -11.49
C GLU A 205 -18.23 -14.25 -12.39
N VAL A 206 -18.10 -12.92 -12.28
CA VAL A 206 -17.12 -12.14 -13.04
C VAL A 206 -15.69 -12.63 -12.77
N PHE A 207 -15.29 -12.81 -11.51
CA PHE A 207 -13.93 -13.23 -11.18
C PHE A 207 -13.62 -14.65 -11.65
N ARG A 208 -14.58 -15.57 -11.53
CA ARG A 208 -14.46 -16.93 -12.07
C ARG A 208 -14.31 -16.90 -13.59
N PHE A 209 -15.12 -16.09 -14.28
CA PHE A 209 -15.03 -15.93 -15.73
C PHE A 209 -13.64 -15.41 -16.16
N LEU A 210 -13.15 -14.34 -15.52
CA LEU A 210 -11.84 -13.76 -15.82
C LEU A 210 -10.68 -14.71 -15.51
N SER A 211 -10.80 -15.47 -14.43
CA SER A 211 -9.81 -16.49 -14.04
C SER A 211 -9.72 -17.61 -15.08
N VAL A 212 -10.86 -18.14 -15.55
CA VAL A 212 -10.91 -19.16 -16.60
C VAL A 212 -10.37 -18.61 -17.93
N TRP A 213 -10.79 -17.39 -18.30
CA TRP A 213 -10.39 -16.75 -19.56
C TRP A 213 -8.88 -16.51 -19.65
N SER A 214 -8.24 -16.07 -18.57
CA SER A 214 -6.80 -15.76 -18.51
C SER A 214 -5.92 -16.94 -18.09
N GLY A 215 -6.50 -17.98 -17.49
CA GLY A 215 -5.78 -19.05 -16.80
C GLY A 215 -5.03 -18.58 -15.56
N ILE A 216 -5.40 -17.45 -14.95
CA ILE A 216 -4.78 -16.90 -13.75
C ILE A 216 -5.69 -17.15 -12.54
N SER A 217 -5.14 -17.77 -11.49
CA SER A 217 -5.87 -17.98 -10.24
C SER A 217 -6.04 -16.67 -9.46
N PHE A 218 -7.11 -16.59 -8.67
CA PHE A 218 -7.35 -15.46 -7.79
C PHE A 218 -7.72 -15.88 -6.37
N HIS A 219 -7.43 -14.99 -5.42
CA HIS A 219 -7.84 -15.09 -4.04
C HIS A 219 -8.62 -13.83 -3.64
N LYS A 220 -9.47 -13.96 -2.61
CA LYS A 220 -10.16 -12.82 -1.99
C LYS A 220 -9.54 -12.55 -0.63
N ALA A 221 -9.41 -11.27 -0.28
CA ALA A 221 -9.06 -10.83 1.07
C ALA A 221 -10.01 -9.70 1.50
N LEU A 222 -10.18 -9.52 2.79
CA LEU A 222 -10.87 -8.40 3.41
C LEU A 222 -9.86 -7.33 3.83
N GLN A 223 -10.34 -6.12 4.12
CA GLN A 223 -9.47 -5.12 4.72
C GLN A 223 -8.96 -5.54 6.11
N ALA A 224 -9.74 -6.33 6.85
CA ALA A 224 -9.31 -6.88 8.13
C ALA A 224 -8.04 -7.74 8.00
N ASP A 225 -7.84 -8.41 6.85
CA ASP A 225 -6.64 -9.21 6.59
C ASP A 225 -5.39 -8.33 6.51
N LEU A 226 -5.50 -7.16 5.86
CA LEU A 226 -4.42 -6.15 5.86
C LEU A 226 -4.09 -5.73 7.30
N PHE A 227 -5.09 -5.40 8.11
CA PHE A 227 -4.85 -4.95 9.48
C PHE A 227 -4.42 -6.08 10.45
N SER A 228 -4.50 -7.34 10.02
CA SER A 228 -4.04 -8.50 10.77
C SER A 228 -2.57 -8.85 10.50
N ASP A 229 -1.94 -8.18 9.53
CA ASP A 229 -0.52 -8.33 9.22
C ASP A 229 0.37 -8.15 10.46
N ALA A 230 1.44 -8.95 10.54
CA ALA A 230 2.32 -8.97 11.70
C ALA A 230 3.04 -7.64 11.95
N ASN A 231 3.33 -6.89 10.88
CA ASN A 231 4.01 -5.59 10.94
C ASN A 231 3.02 -4.43 11.12
N MET A 232 1.70 -4.68 11.01
CA MET A 232 0.71 -3.59 11.07
C MET A 232 0.76 -2.78 12.37
N PRO A 233 0.94 -3.37 13.57
CA PRO A 233 1.15 -2.61 14.80
C PRO A 233 2.22 -1.51 14.68
N ASP A 234 3.40 -1.88 14.17
CA ASP A 234 4.53 -0.97 14.01
C ASP A 234 4.27 0.08 12.93
N LEU A 235 3.67 -0.33 11.80
CA LEU A 235 3.31 0.57 10.71
C LEU A 235 2.29 1.62 11.15
N VAL A 236 1.27 1.22 11.90
CA VAL A 236 0.28 2.14 12.47
C VAL A 236 0.94 3.03 13.51
N ASN A 237 1.80 2.49 14.39
CA ASN A 237 2.54 3.28 15.38
C ASN A 237 3.42 4.35 14.72
N TYR A 238 4.13 3.99 13.65
CA TYR A 238 4.88 4.92 12.82
C TYR A 238 3.96 6.02 12.26
N LEU A 239 2.83 5.63 11.65
CA LEU A 239 1.89 6.58 11.05
C LEU A 239 1.36 7.59 12.08
N ILE A 240 0.99 7.15 13.29
CA ILE A 240 0.49 8.05 14.34
C ILE A 240 1.59 8.96 14.90
N SER A 241 2.85 8.50 14.91
CA SER A 241 4.00 9.33 15.30
C SER A 241 4.23 10.47 14.29
N GLN A 242 3.95 10.22 13.01
CA GLN A 242 4.11 11.18 11.91
C GLN A 242 2.82 11.96 11.59
N ARG A 243 1.77 11.83 12.41
CA ARG A 243 0.43 12.37 12.11
C ARG A 243 0.39 13.86 11.79
N ALA A 244 1.25 14.66 12.43
CA ALA A 244 1.30 16.11 12.23
C ALA A 244 1.73 16.48 10.80
N ILE A 245 2.56 15.64 10.18
CA ILE A 245 3.05 15.80 8.81
C ILE A 245 2.10 15.11 7.84
N LEU A 246 1.74 13.86 8.14
CA LEU A 246 0.98 13.00 7.22
C LEU A 246 -0.50 13.35 7.16
N GLY A 247 -1.13 13.78 8.26
CA GLY A 247 -2.56 14.12 8.29
C GLY A 247 -2.94 15.21 7.28
N PRO A 248 -2.28 16.38 7.27
CA PRO A 248 -2.51 17.43 6.29
C PRO A 248 -2.21 17.02 4.84
N GLN A 249 -1.34 16.04 4.61
CA GLN A 249 -1.03 15.54 3.26
C GLN A 249 -2.07 14.52 2.78
N LEU A 250 -2.46 13.58 3.65
CA LEU A 250 -3.37 12.48 3.33
C LEU A 250 -4.83 12.94 3.29
N LEU A 251 -5.19 13.91 4.13
CA LEU A 251 -6.54 14.46 4.21
C LEU A 251 -6.52 15.97 4.48
N PRO A 252 -6.14 16.82 3.49
CA PRO A 252 -5.87 18.25 3.69
C PRO A 252 -7.00 19.05 4.33
N LYS A 253 -8.26 18.68 4.04
CA LYS A 253 -9.44 19.36 4.58
C LYS A 253 -9.57 19.21 6.10
N TYR A 254 -9.11 18.09 6.66
CA TYR A 254 -9.35 17.73 8.06
C TYR A 254 -8.05 17.60 8.86
N GLY A 255 -6.89 17.48 8.21
CA GLY A 255 -5.59 17.35 8.88
C GLY A 255 -5.42 16.07 9.69
N SER A 256 -6.32 15.11 9.54
CA SER A 256 -6.36 13.85 10.29
C SER A 256 -5.90 12.66 9.45
N LEU A 257 -5.50 11.57 10.12
CA LEU A 257 -5.15 10.33 9.44
C LEU A 257 -6.37 9.53 8.97
N ALA A 258 -7.59 9.87 9.40
CA ALA A 258 -8.80 9.08 9.11
C ALA A 258 -8.62 7.56 9.32
N ILE A 259 -7.83 7.18 10.33
CA ILE A 259 -7.89 5.86 10.94
C ILE A 259 -9.22 5.80 11.69
N ARG A 260 -9.86 4.64 11.66
CA ARG A 260 -11.22 4.42 12.13
C ARG A 260 -11.24 3.12 12.92
N SER A 261 -12.17 3.03 13.86
CA SER A 261 -12.59 1.77 14.47
C SER A 261 -14.09 1.86 14.69
N ALA A 262 -14.76 0.71 14.62
CA ALA A 262 -16.16 0.60 15.03
C ALA A 262 -16.25 0.53 16.55
N CYS A 263 -17.29 1.17 17.10
CA CYS A 263 -17.62 1.05 18.51
C CYS A 263 -17.81 -0.44 18.86
N PRO A 264 -17.09 -0.98 19.86
CA PRO A 264 -17.12 -2.41 20.20
C PRO A 264 -18.41 -2.83 20.91
N LYS A 265 -19.27 -1.89 21.31
CA LYS A 265 -20.51 -2.23 22.02
C LYS A 265 -21.45 -3.00 21.09
N PRO A 266 -21.95 -4.18 21.51
CA PRO A 266 -22.84 -5.01 20.69
C PRO A 266 -24.01 -4.20 20.11
N GLY A 267 -24.25 -4.33 18.80
CA GLY A 267 -25.32 -3.62 18.08
C GLY A 267 -25.01 -2.17 17.69
N CYS A 268 -23.92 -1.57 18.20
CA CYS A 268 -23.58 -0.19 17.88
C CYS A 268 -22.88 -0.06 16.52
N SER A 269 -21.62 -0.54 16.41
CA SER A 269 -20.78 -0.45 15.20
C SER A 269 -20.67 0.95 14.56
N LEU A 270 -20.92 2.02 15.31
CA LEU A 270 -20.77 3.38 14.80
C LEU A 270 -19.30 3.77 14.72
N ILE A 271 -18.96 4.44 13.62
CA ILE A 271 -17.61 4.90 13.28
C ILE A 271 -17.67 6.39 12.95
N GLU A 272 -16.78 7.19 13.53
CA GLU A 272 -16.54 8.55 13.07
C GLU A 272 -15.72 8.52 11.77
N VAL A 273 -16.21 9.18 10.72
CA VAL A 273 -15.75 8.92 9.35
C VAL A 273 -14.39 9.53 9.03
N ARG A 274 -14.02 10.61 9.71
CA ARG A 274 -12.85 11.43 9.35
C ARG A 274 -11.69 11.32 10.33
N GLY A 275 -11.79 10.55 11.40
CA GLY A 275 -10.80 10.46 12.47
C GLY A 275 -10.48 11.81 13.13
N GLN A 276 -11.43 12.76 13.16
CA GLN A 276 -11.25 14.11 13.71
C GLN A 276 -11.25 14.13 15.24
N LEU A 277 -11.98 13.18 15.84
CA LEU A 277 -12.09 13.04 17.29
C LEU A 277 -11.11 12.00 17.86
N ASN A 278 -10.23 11.46 17.02
CA ASN A 278 -9.27 10.46 17.48
C ASN A 278 -8.18 11.12 18.31
N GLU A 279 -7.87 10.52 19.45
CA GLU A 279 -6.70 10.87 20.23
C GLU A 279 -5.60 9.83 20.00
N TYR A 280 -4.39 10.31 19.78
CA TYR A 280 -3.24 9.46 19.46
C TYR A 280 -2.21 9.57 20.58
N GLN A 281 -1.92 8.44 21.22
CA GLN A 281 -0.84 8.30 22.18
C GLN A 281 0.31 7.61 21.48
N THR A 282 1.47 8.25 21.42
CA THR A 282 2.68 7.65 20.89
C THR A 282 3.32 6.77 21.97
N GLY A 283 3.87 5.63 21.55
CA GLY A 283 4.64 4.76 22.42
C GLY A 283 5.84 5.44 23.09
N VAL A 284 6.28 4.92 24.24
CA VAL A 284 7.45 5.38 24.99
C VAL A 284 8.28 4.15 25.34
N ASN A 285 9.61 4.19 25.11
CA ASN A 285 10.54 3.10 25.45
C ASN A 285 10.11 1.72 24.91
N ASP A 286 10.26 1.50 23.61
CA ASP A 286 9.92 0.28 22.86
C ASP A 286 8.45 -0.18 22.88
N ASP A 287 7.61 0.38 23.75
CA ASP A 287 6.16 0.12 23.73
C ASP A 287 5.49 0.78 22.52
N LEU A 288 4.45 0.14 21.97
CA LEU A 288 3.62 0.73 20.92
C LEU A 288 2.54 1.63 21.54
N GLY A 289 2.13 2.63 20.75
CA GLY A 289 1.13 3.62 21.15
C GLY A 289 -0.30 3.07 21.27
N ALA A 290 -1.25 4.00 21.37
CA ALA A 290 -2.67 3.70 21.41
C ALA A 290 -3.49 4.75 20.66
N ILE A 291 -4.68 4.36 20.21
CA ILE A 291 -5.63 5.25 19.55
C ILE A 291 -6.96 5.19 20.28
N THR A 292 -7.42 6.34 20.78
CA THR A 292 -8.74 6.48 21.40
C THR A 292 -9.72 7.03 20.37
N PHE A 293 -10.88 6.39 20.27
CA PHE A 293 -11.98 6.74 19.39
C PHE A 293 -13.21 7.14 20.23
N SER A 294 -14.08 7.96 19.67
CA SER A 294 -15.30 8.40 20.36
C SER A 294 -16.56 7.82 19.72
N CYS A 295 -17.47 7.31 20.56
CA CYS A 295 -18.82 6.90 20.18
C CYS A 295 -19.86 7.85 20.80
N PRO A 296 -20.80 8.41 20.03
CA PRO A 296 -21.78 9.36 20.54
C PRO A 296 -22.79 8.74 21.53
N HIS A 297 -22.84 7.40 21.64
CA HIS A 297 -23.74 6.69 22.54
C HIS A 297 -23.02 6.02 23.71
N HIS A 298 -21.73 5.69 23.56
CA HIS A 298 -21.03 4.82 24.49
C HIS A 298 -19.74 5.43 25.05
N GLY A 299 -19.44 6.68 24.68
CA GLY A 299 -18.23 7.36 25.07
C GLY A 299 -17.01 6.81 24.34
N ASP A 300 -15.84 7.06 24.95
CA ASP A 300 -14.57 6.76 24.33
C ASP A 300 -14.14 5.30 24.55
N TYR A 301 -13.37 4.78 23.59
CA TYR A 301 -12.78 3.46 23.66
C TYR A 301 -11.44 3.45 22.94
N THR A 302 -10.50 2.64 23.45
CA THR A 302 -9.11 2.66 23.00
C THR A 302 -8.73 1.35 22.31
N ILE A 303 -7.88 1.47 21.29
CA ILE A 303 -7.16 0.37 20.65
C ILE A 303 -5.69 0.49 21.07
N ASN A 304 -5.18 -0.53 21.76
CA ASN A 304 -3.78 -0.65 22.12
C ASN A 304 -3.02 -1.29 20.94
N LEU A 305 -2.04 -0.59 20.39
CA LEU A 305 -1.30 -1.07 19.23
C LEU A 305 -0.42 -2.29 19.55
N SER A 306 -0.06 -2.50 20.82
CA SER A 306 0.66 -3.71 21.26
C SER A 306 -0.20 -4.99 21.19
N ARG A 307 -1.51 -4.87 20.95
CA ARG A 307 -2.46 -5.98 20.87
C ARG A 307 -2.93 -6.18 19.44
N ARG A 308 -2.36 -7.18 18.75
CA ARG A 308 -2.64 -7.45 17.33
C ARG A 308 -4.12 -7.66 17.02
N GLU A 309 -4.84 -8.31 17.92
CA GLU A 309 -6.29 -8.52 17.78
C GLU A 309 -7.10 -7.22 17.84
N GLU A 310 -6.58 -6.18 18.50
CA GLU A 310 -7.20 -4.86 18.51
C GLU A 310 -6.83 -4.06 17.25
N VAL A 311 -5.58 -4.16 16.79
CA VAL A 311 -5.13 -3.55 15.53
C VAL A 311 -5.92 -4.08 14.34
N ALA A 312 -6.24 -5.38 14.31
CA ALA A 312 -7.06 -6.00 13.28
C ALA A 312 -8.47 -5.39 13.14
N ARG A 313 -8.97 -4.71 14.17
CA ARG A 313 -10.28 -4.02 14.14
C ARG A 313 -10.23 -2.66 13.46
N LEU A 314 -9.03 -2.12 13.23
CA LEU A 314 -8.85 -0.82 12.60
C LEU A 314 -9.34 -0.82 11.16
N GLU A 315 -9.76 0.35 10.73
CA GLU A 315 -10.04 0.65 9.36
C GLU A 315 -9.35 1.95 8.96
N ALA A 316 -9.14 2.14 7.67
CA ALA A 316 -8.62 3.40 7.15
C ALA A 316 -9.42 3.86 5.94
N ASP A 317 -9.47 5.17 5.72
CA ASP A 317 -9.91 5.72 4.44
C ASP A 317 -8.89 5.39 3.33
N SER A 318 -9.28 5.59 2.06
CA SER A 318 -8.48 5.15 0.91
C SER A 318 -7.02 5.64 0.89
N PRO A 319 -6.71 6.91 1.19
CA PRO A 319 -5.31 7.39 1.21
C PRO A 319 -4.44 6.62 2.20
N VAL A 320 -4.91 6.50 3.44
CA VAL A 320 -4.16 5.89 4.54
C VAL A 320 -4.07 4.39 4.40
N ARG A 321 -5.15 3.74 3.97
CA ARG A 321 -5.12 2.31 3.63
C ARG A 321 -4.11 2.01 2.54
N THR A 322 -4.00 2.89 1.54
CA THR A 322 -3.05 2.70 0.44
C THR A 322 -1.62 2.83 0.93
N LEU A 323 -1.32 3.85 1.75
CA LEU A 323 -0.01 4.02 2.36
C LEU A 323 0.39 2.84 3.24
N LEU A 324 -0.47 2.42 4.19
CA LEU A 324 -0.19 1.27 5.07
C LEU A 324 0.03 -0.01 4.26
N ARG A 325 -0.80 -0.27 3.25
CA ARG A 325 -0.64 -1.41 2.36
C ARG A 325 0.69 -1.36 1.60
N THR A 326 1.05 -0.20 1.04
CA THR A 326 2.34 -0.04 0.35
C THR A 326 3.51 -0.28 1.29
N MET A 327 3.48 0.27 2.51
CA MET A 327 4.53 0.01 3.50
C MET A 327 4.62 -1.46 3.87
N ALA A 328 3.48 -2.14 4.09
CA ALA A 328 3.45 -3.58 4.36
C ALA A 328 4.03 -4.38 3.19
N HIS A 329 3.66 -4.05 1.96
CA HIS A 329 4.18 -4.70 0.76
C HIS A 329 5.69 -4.49 0.55
N LEU A 330 6.24 -3.33 0.97
CA LEU A 330 7.67 -3.05 0.92
C LEU A 330 8.46 -3.88 1.95
N LEU A 331 7.82 -4.26 3.07
CA LEU A 331 8.42 -5.12 4.09
C LEU A 331 8.28 -6.61 3.76
N ASP A 332 7.39 -6.97 2.84
CA ASP A 332 7.18 -8.35 2.41
C ASP A 332 8.24 -8.78 1.38
N THR A 333 9.28 -9.44 1.87
CA THR A 333 10.35 -9.99 1.04
C THR A 333 10.02 -11.36 0.45
N SER A 334 8.84 -11.93 0.74
CA SER A 334 8.48 -13.28 0.31
C SER A 334 7.84 -13.33 -1.08
N VAL A 335 7.19 -12.24 -1.49
CA VAL A 335 6.52 -12.12 -2.80
C VAL A 335 6.80 -10.76 -3.44
N HIS A 336 6.57 -10.67 -4.75
CA HIS A 336 6.49 -9.41 -5.48
C HIS A 336 5.07 -8.88 -5.48
N ASN A 337 4.89 -7.67 -4.95
CA ASN A 337 3.59 -7.04 -4.83
C ASN A 337 3.38 -5.97 -5.93
N ILE A 338 2.47 -6.23 -6.86
CA ILE A 338 2.07 -5.27 -7.90
C ILE A 338 0.67 -4.74 -7.58
N CYS A 339 0.48 -3.43 -7.49
CA CYS A 339 -0.84 -2.84 -7.25
C CYS A 339 -1.42 -2.22 -8.51
N ILE A 340 -2.61 -2.67 -8.91
CA ILE A 340 -3.39 -2.05 -9.99
C ILE A 340 -4.52 -1.23 -9.36
N THR A 341 -4.57 0.06 -9.68
CA THR A 341 -5.61 0.98 -9.21
C THR A 341 -6.54 1.37 -10.34
N SER A 342 -7.84 1.48 -10.03
CA SER A 342 -8.83 1.98 -10.97
C SER A 342 -8.50 3.42 -11.42
N PRO A 343 -8.90 3.84 -12.63
CA PRO A 343 -8.73 5.21 -13.09
C PRO A 343 -9.28 6.27 -12.13
N SER A 344 -10.42 5.98 -11.48
CA SER A 344 -11.02 6.84 -10.44
C SER A 344 -10.14 7.06 -9.20
N LYS A 345 -9.09 6.26 -9.03
CA LYS A 345 -8.11 6.35 -7.94
C LYS A 345 -6.67 6.55 -8.45
N ALA A 346 -6.47 6.54 -9.77
CA ALA A 346 -5.19 6.80 -10.43
C ALA A 346 -4.86 8.31 -10.42
N GLY A 347 -3.57 8.66 -10.53
CA GLY A 347 -3.10 10.06 -10.50
C GLY A 347 -2.74 10.53 -9.09
N ILE A 348 -3.26 11.71 -8.67
CA ILE A 348 -2.89 12.47 -7.46
C ILE A 348 -2.66 11.58 -6.24
N TYR A 349 -3.51 10.59 -5.97
CA TYR A 349 -3.36 9.74 -4.78
C TYR A 349 -2.13 8.83 -4.81
N GLN A 350 -1.83 8.17 -5.92
CA GLN A 350 -0.59 7.37 -6.01
C GLN A 350 0.61 8.28 -6.25
N GLU A 351 0.53 9.25 -7.15
CA GLU A 351 1.70 10.06 -7.48
C GLU A 351 2.11 11.01 -6.33
N THR A 352 1.14 11.58 -5.61
CA THR A 352 1.41 12.51 -4.50
C THR A 352 1.67 11.80 -3.18
N LEU A 353 1.07 10.63 -2.91
CA LEU A 353 1.26 9.94 -1.61
C LEU A 353 2.34 8.86 -1.62
N LEU A 354 2.72 8.36 -2.81
CA LEU A 354 3.71 7.29 -2.94
C LEU A 354 5.09 7.89 -3.21
N TYR A 355 5.21 8.93 -4.06
CA TYR A 355 6.51 9.56 -4.32
C TYR A 355 6.87 10.68 -3.36
N ARG A 356 5.91 11.50 -2.89
CA ARG A 356 6.23 12.71 -2.11
C ARG A 356 6.62 12.46 -0.65
N PRO A 357 5.92 11.60 0.13
CA PRO A 357 6.26 11.34 1.53
C PRO A 357 7.39 10.31 1.70
N LEU A 358 7.63 9.45 0.70
CA LEU A 358 8.80 8.56 0.68
C LEU A 358 10.08 9.28 0.24
N ALA A 359 9.94 10.44 -0.42
CA ALA A 359 11.06 11.28 -0.86
C ALA A 359 11.18 12.59 -0.07
N ALA A 360 10.46 12.76 1.04
CA ALA A 360 10.56 13.89 1.97
C ALA A 360 11.09 13.38 3.31
#